data_AF-A0A6P7U9H0-F1
#
_entry.id   AF-A0A6P7U9H0-F1
#
_cell.length_a   1.000
_cell.length_b   1.000
_cell.length_c   1.000
_cell.angle_alpha   90.00
_cell.angle_beta   90.00
_cell.angle_gamma   90.00
#
_symmetry.space_group_name_H-M   'P 1'
#
loop_
_entity.id
_entity.type
_entity.pdbx_description
1 polymer ?
#
loop_
_entity_poly.entity_id
_entity_poly.type
_entity_poly.pdbx_seq_one_letter_code
_entity_poly.pdbx_strand_id
1 'polypeptide(L)'
;MQVEKKLKLPTKTTVKQKIRTKIRFYRPKTQKSLPNPKYASRIIPRKNQLVQSGIIKYPLSTETAMKKIENENTLVFIVDIHANKPQIRRAVNSEYNVKTARVNTLIRPDGKKKAYVRLTSDYDALDVANKLIRLAFLKITQRVFWHVLIKYWVHVEYLEKSYFTS
;
A
#
# COMPACT_ATOMS: atom_id res chain seq x y z
N MET A 1 33.69 82.11 -41.79
CA MET A 1 34.07 80.78 -42.31
C MET A 1 33.40 79.72 -41.46
N GLN A 2 32.40 79.03 -41.99
CA GLN A 2 31.79 77.88 -41.31
C GLN A 2 32.65 76.64 -41.58
N VAL A 3 33.11 75.96 -40.53
CA VAL A 3 33.86 74.71 -40.64
C VAL A 3 32.85 73.56 -40.49
N GLU A 4 32.58 72.86 -41.59
CA GLU A 4 31.73 71.68 -41.58
C GLU A 4 32.41 70.52 -40.82
N LYS A 5 31.82 70.08 -39.70
CA LYS A 5 32.19 68.82 -39.06
C LYS A 5 31.63 67.66 -39.89
N LYS A 6 32.49 67.00 -40.69
CA LYS A 6 32.13 65.73 -41.34
C LYS A 6 31.87 64.65 -40.30
N LEU A 7 30.60 64.24 -40.17
CA LEU A 7 30.18 63.07 -39.40
C LEU A 7 30.71 61.80 -40.09
N LYS A 8 31.67 61.11 -39.46
CA LYS A 8 32.14 59.79 -39.93
C LYS A 8 31.07 58.74 -39.62
N LEU A 9 30.47 58.15 -40.65
CA LEU A 9 29.62 56.96 -40.49
C LEU A 9 30.46 55.81 -39.90
N PRO A 10 29.91 55.00 -38.98
CA PRO A 10 30.65 53.89 -38.40
C PRO A 10 31.06 52.88 -39.47
N THR A 11 32.33 52.49 -39.47
CA THR A 11 32.90 51.48 -40.39
C THR A 11 32.18 50.15 -40.19
N LYS A 12 31.50 49.66 -41.23
CA LYS A 12 30.74 48.40 -41.19
C LYS A 12 31.70 47.21 -40.97
N THR A 13 31.65 46.60 -39.79
CA THR A 13 32.37 45.35 -39.50
C THR A 13 31.82 44.23 -40.38
N THR A 14 32.68 43.53 -41.14
CA THR A 14 32.26 42.44 -42.02
C THR A 14 31.88 41.21 -41.18
N VAL A 15 30.58 40.93 -41.05
CA VAL A 15 30.10 39.77 -40.28
C VAL A 15 30.31 38.49 -41.09
N LYS A 16 31.16 37.57 -40.60
CA LYS A 16 31.33 36.24 -41.20
C LYS A 16 30.05 35.40 -40.98
N GLN A 17 29.43 34.97 -42.07
CA GLN A 17 28.22 34.13 -41.99
C GLN A 17 28.57 32.66 -41.70
N LYS A 18 27.78 32.00 -40.85
CA LYS A 18 27.94 30.57 -40.57
C LYS A 18 27.43 29.75 -41.76
N ILE A 19 28.34 29.01 -42.40
CA ILE A 19 28.00 28.12 -43.52
C ILE A 19 27.13 26.96 -42.99
N ARG A 20 25.96 26.75 -43.61
CA ARG A 20 25.07 25.61 -43.34
C ARG A 20 25.04 24.70 -44.56
N THR A 21 25.44 23.45 -44.40
CA THR A 21 25.56 22.48 -45.51
C THR A 21 24.26 21.72 -45.80
N LYS A 22 23.29 21.73 -44.88
CA LYS A 22 21.98 21.10 -45.07
C LYS A 22 20.95 22.11 -45.54
N ILE A 23 20.12 21.70 -46.50
CA ILE A 23 19.03 22.53 -47.07
C ILE A 23 17.93 22.81 -46.03
N ARG A 24 17.73 21.92 -45.06
CA ARG A 24 16.73 22.05 -43.99
C ARG A 24 17.34 22.60 -42.71
N PHE A 25 16.68 23.58 -42.10
CA PHE A 25 17.03 24.11 -40.78
C PHE A 25 16.37 23.29 -39.66
N TYR A 26 17.17 22.57 -38.87
CA TYR A 26 16.68 21.77 -37.75
C TYR A 26 16.59 22.60 -36.47
N ARG A 27 15.54 22.38 -35.68
CA ARG A 27 15.42 23.00 -34.35
C ARG A 27 16.63 22.59 -33.50
N PRO A 28 17.42 23.53 -32.96
CA PRO A 28 18.54 23.19 -32.12
C PRO A 28 18.04 22.51 -30.84
N LYS A 29 18.82 21.58 -30.32
CA LYS A 29 18.55 20.99 -29.00
C LYS A 29 18.79 22.09 -27.96
N THR A 30 17.72 22.57 -27.35
CA THR A 30 17.78 23.53 -26.26
C THR A 30 17.82 22.81 -24.92
N GLN A 31 18.34 23.47 -23.89
CA GLN A 31 18.20 23.00 -22.52
C GLN A 31 16.70 22.92 -22.16
N LYS A 32 16.27 21.80 -21.58
CA LYS A 32 14.93 21.63 -21.02
C LYS A 32 15.06 21.55 -19.51
N SER A 33 14.55 22.54 -18.78
CA SER A 33 14.52 22.50 -17.33
C SER A 33 13.40 21.57 -16.85
N LEU A 34 13.65 20.89 -15.73
CA LEU A 34 12.58 20.19 -15.01
C LEU A 34 11.63 21.23 -14.37
N PRO A 35 10.34 20.92 -14.23
CA PRO A 35 9.41 21.82 -13.57
C PRO A 35 9.80 22.04 -12.09
N ASN A 36 10.02 23.30 -11.70
CA ASN A 36 10.25 23.71 -10.31
C ASN A 36 9.11 24.64 -9.86
N PRO A 37 7.95 24.09 -9.44
CA PRO A 37 6.80 24.90 -9.05
C PRO A 37 7.06 25.62 -7.72
N LYS A 38 6.65 26.90 -7.62
CA LYS A 38 6.84 27.71 -6.40
C LYS A 38 6.03 27.19 -5.20
N TYR A 39 4.96 26.44 -5.45
CA TYR A 39 4.09 25.86 -4.43
C TYR A 39 3.78 24.39 -4.77
N ALA A 40 3.52 23.58 -3.76
CA ALA A 40 3.14 22.20 -3.95
C ALA A 40 1.75 22.11 -4.63
N SER A 41 1.59 21.20 -5.59
CA SER A 41 0.28 20.93 -6.23
C SER A 41 -0.76 20.37 -5.26
N ARG A 42 -0.30 19.79 -4.15
CA ARG A 42 -1.14 19.34 -3.03
C ARG A 42 -0.42 19.63 -1.71
N ILE A 43 -1.15 20.18 -0.75
CA ILE A 43 -0.63 20.52 0.58
C ILE A 43 -0.35 19.25 1.40
N ILE A 44 -1.30 18.29 1.42
CA ILE A 44 -1.19 17.05 2.19
C ILE A 44 -0.93 15.87 1.25
N PRO A 45 0.14 15.08 1.43
CA PRO A 45 0.37 13.90 0.61
C PRO A 45 -0.75 12.88 0.79
N ARG A 46 -1.10 12.15 -0.28
CA ARG A 46 -2.06 11.04 -0.16
C ARG A 46 -1.41 9.91 0.64
N LYS A 47 -2.07 9.48 1.70
CA LYS A 47 -1.69 8.23 2.37
C LYS A 47 -1.95 7.03 1.46
N ASN A 48 -1.06 6.05 1.51
CA ASN A 48 -1.30 4.77 0.86
C ASN A 48 -2.49 4.09 1.55
N GLN A 49 -3.60 3.94 0.83
CA GLN A 49 -4.84 3.39 1.38
C GLN A 49 -4.71 1.88 1.68
N LEU A 50 -3.89 1.17 0.90
CA LEU A 50 -3.58 -0.24 1.10
C LEU A 50 -2.37 -0.38 2.03
N VAL A 51 -2.59 -0.13 3.32
CA VAL A 51 -1.61 -0.43 4.37
C VAL A 51 -1.52 -1.95 4.55
N GLN A 52 -0.37 -2.45 5.01
CA GLN A 52 -0.08 -3.88 5.16
C GLN A 52 -1.22 -4.68 5.82
N SER A 53 -1.81 -4.14 6.89
CA SER A 53 -2.90 -4.74 7.66
C SER A 53 -4.27 -4.73 6.98
N GLY A 54 -4.46 -3.90 5.95
CA GLY A 54 -5.71 -3.85 5.18
C GLY A 54 -5.76 -4.82 4.00
N ILE A 55 -4.63 -5.48 3.69
CA ILE A 55 -4.50 -6.39 2.55
C ILE A 55 -5.16 -7.75 2.83
N ILE A 56 -4.89 -8.32 4.00
CA ILE A 56 -5.45 -9.59 4.46
C ILE A 56 -6.65 -9.28 5.34
N LYS A 57 -7.82 -9.81 4.99
CA LYS A 57 -9.06 -9.54 5.75
C LYS A 57 -9.34 -10.65 6.76
N TYR A 58 -9.36 -11.90 6.30
CA TYR A 58 -9.58 -13.06 7.17
C TYR A 58 -9.10 -14.37 6.51
N PRO A 59 -8.68 -15.37 7.30
CA PRO A 59 -8.41 -16.72 6.79
C PRO A 59 -9.71 -17.43 6.38
N LEU A 60 -9.62 -18.33 5.42
CA LEU A 60 -10.74 -19.16 4.98
C LEU A 60 -10.64 -20.55 5.59
N SER A 61 -11.67 -20.96 6.33
CA SER A 61 -11.74 -22.26 7.03
C SER A 61 -12.74 -23.24 6.40
N THR A 62 -13.04 -23.11 5.11
CA THR A 62 -13.92 -24.06 4.41
C THR A 62 -13.26 -25.43 4.30
N GLU A 63 -14.04 -26.51 4.19
CA GLU A 63 -13.51 -27.88 4.07
C GLU A 63 -12.41 -28.02 3.00
N THR A 64 -12.64 -27.44 1.82
CA THR A 64 -11.66 -27.43 0.73
C THR A 64 -10.39 -26.63 1.03
N ALA A 65 -10.49 -25.63 1.91
CA ALA A 65 -9.34 -24.85 2.37
C ALA A 65 -8.56 -25.60 3.45
N MET A 66 -9.24 -26.27 4.37
CA MET A 66 -8.60 -27.13 5.38
C MET A 66 -7.79 -28.24 4.71
N LYS A 67 -8.36 -28.92 3.70
CA LYS A 67 -7.64 -29.91 2.89
C LYS A 67 -6.38 -29.36 2.20
N LYS A 68 -6.36 -28.08 1.84
CA LYS A 68 -5.18 -27.42 1.22
C LYS A 68 -4.09 -27.09 2.24
N ILE A 69 -4.47 -26.82 3.49
CA ILE A 69 -3.54 -26.61 4.60
C ILE A 69 -2.80 -27.92 4.89
N GLU A 70 -3.55 -29.02 5.00
CA GLU A 70 -3.01 -30.36 5.30
C GLU A 70 -2.13 -30.92 4.18
N ASN A 71 -2.61 -30.92 2.93
CA ASN A 71 -1.94 -31.66 1.84
C ASN A 71 -0.85 -30.86 1.13
N GLU A 72 -0.98 -29.54 1.03
CA GLU A 72 -0.16 -28.70 0.15
C GLU A 72 0.61 -27.60 0.87
N ASN A 73 0.59 -27.57 2.20
CA ASN A 73 1.20 -26.52 3.04
C ASN A 73 0.80 -25.11 2.54
N THR A 74 -0.50 -24.93 2.30
CA THR A 74 -1.05 -23.72 1.66
C THR A 74 -2.15 -23.11 2.50
N LEU A 75 -1.93 -21.87 2.93
CA LEU A 75 -2.92 -21.05 3.64
C LEU A 75 -3.87 -20.38 2.64
N VAL A 76 -5.14 -20.28 3.01
CA VAL A 76 -6.17 -19.65 2.17
C VAL A 76 -6.71 -18.42 2.86
N PHE A 77 -6.66 -17.28 2.19
CA PHE A 77 -7.13 -16.00 2.71
C PHE A 77 -8.20 -15.36 1.83
N ILE A 78 -9.05 -14.56 2.45
CA ILE A 78 -9.74 -13.46 1.78
C ILE A 78 -8.89 -12.20 1.90
N VAL A 79 -8.66 -11.57 0.75
CA VAL A 79 -7.80 -10.40 0.59
C VAL A 79 -8.56 -9.27 -0.10
N ASP A 80 -7.98 -8.07 -0.09
CA ASP A 80 -8.55 -6.95 -0.82
C ASP A 80 -8.53 -7.15 -2.35
N ILE A 81 -9.57 -6.63 -3.02
CA ILE A 81 -9.77 -6.77 -4.46
C ILE A 81 -8.67 -6.04 -5.25
N HIS A 82 -8.05 -5.01 -4.68
CA HIS A 82 -6.97 -4.26 -5.33
C HIS A 82 -5.58 -4.78 -4.99
N ALA A 83 -5.47 -5.77 -4.09
CA ALA A 83 -4.17 -6.27 -3.65
C ALA A 83 -3.46 -7.13 -4.71
N ASN A 84 -2.20 -6.80 -5.00
CA ASN A 84 -1.35 -7.56 -5.92
C ASN A 84 -0.63 -8.72 -5.21
N LYS A 85 -0.23 -9.75 -5.96
CA LYS A 85 0.48 -10.92 -5.42
C LYS A 85 1.72 -10.58 -4.57
N PRO A 86 2.60 -9.63 -4.97
CA PRO A 86 3.75 -9.24 -4.15
C PRO A 86 3.36 -8.57 -2.84
N GLN A 87 2.26 -7.80 -2.84
CA GLN A 87 1.74 -7.14 -1.63
C GLN A 87 1.19 -8.17 -0.66
N ILE A 88 0.43 -9.16 -1.15
CA ILE A 88 -0.09 -10.26 -0.33
C ILE A 88 1.06 -11.06 0.29
N ARG A 89 2.09 -11.40 -0.50
CA ARG A 89 3.30 -12.07 0.01
C ARG A 89 3.97 -11.27 1.14
N ARG A 90 4.15 -9.97 0.98
CA ARG A 90 4.73 -9.11 2.02
C ARG A 90 3.85 -9.09 3.27
N ALA A 91 2.53 -8.94 3.09
CA ALA A 91 1.57 -8.89 4.19
C ALA A 91 1.61 -10.16 5.03
N VAL A 92 1.52 -11.33 4.38
CA VAL A 92 1.58 -12.64 5.07
C VAL A 92 2.92 -12.80 5.80
N ASN A 93 4.03 -12.44 5.15
CA ASN A 93 5.35 -12.57 5.76
C ASN A 93 5.49 -11.71 7.03
N SER A 94 4.95 -10.49 7.01
CA SER A 94 5.05 -9.55 8.12
C SER A 94 4.07 -9.83 9.25
N GLU A 95 2.86 -10.29 8.92
CA GLU A 95 1.78 -10.45 9.92
C GLU A 95 1.90 -11.77 10.68
N TYR A 96 2.38 -12.82 10.00
CA TYR A 96 2.47 -14.16 10.58
C TYR A 96 3.92 -14.65 10.75
N ASN A 97 4.93 -13.83 10.41
CA ASN A 97 6.36 -14.16 10.51
C ASN A 97 6.76 -15.45 9.77
N VAL A 98 6.10 -15.74 8.66
CA VAL A 98 6.34 -16.93 7.82
C VAL A 98 6.93 -16.56 6.48
N LYS A 99 7.70 -17.45 5.86
CA LYS A 99 8.16 -17.25 4.48
C LYS A 99 7.21 -17.95 3.52
N THR A 100 6.78 -17.21 2.49
CA THR A 100 5.93 -17.72 1.43
C THR A 100 6.76 -18.17 0.23
N ALA A 101 6.43 -19.32 -0.36
CA ALA A 101 7.04 -19.86 -1.57
C ALA A 101 6.37 -19.33 -2.85
N ARG A 102 5.03 -19.31 -2.90
CA ARG A 102 4.26 -18.72 -4.01
C ARG A 102 2.87 -18.29 -3.58
N VAL A 103 2.29 -17.34 -4.34
CA VAL A 103 0.94 -16.84 -4.13
C VAL A 103 0.13 -16.93 -5.41
N ASN A 104 -1.03 -17.58 -5.33
CA ASN A 104 -2.03 -17.67 -6.39
C ASN A 104 -3.30 -16.96 -5.94
N THR A 105 -3.99 -16.26 -6.84
CA THR A 105 -5.19 -15.48 -6.48
C THR A 105 -6.29 -15.70 -7.51
N LEU A 106 -7.53 -15.69 -7.06
CA LEU A 106 -8.72 -15.58 -7.91
C LEU A 106 -9.73 -14.61 -7.31
N ILE A 107 -10.66 -14.12 -8.13
CA ILE A 107 -11.85 -13.42 -7.65
C ILE A 107 -12.98 -14.46 -7.55
N ARG A 108 -13.65 -14.52 -6.40
CA ARG A 108 -14.84 -15.37 -6.20
C ARG A 108 -16.05 -14.73 -6.89
N PRO A 109 -17.09 -15.52 -7.23
CA PRO A 109 -18.35 -14.95 -7.74
C PRO A 109 -18.96 -13.92 -6.77
N ASP A 110 -18.70 -14.05 -5.46
CA ASP A 110 -19.12 -13.09 -4.42
C ASP A 110 -18.41 -11.72 -4.49
N GLY A 111 -17.55 -11.49 -5.49
CA GLY A 111 -16.76 -10.26 -5.65
C GLY A 111 -15.55 -10.15 -4.71
N LYS A 112 -15.32 -11.11 -3.81
CA LYS A 112 -14.15 -11.12 -2.90
C LYS A 112 -12.96 -11.83 -3.53
N LYS A 113 -11.74 -11.32 -3.30
CA LYS A 113 -10.52 -11.97 -3.79
C LYS A 113 -10.05 -13.07 -2.82
N LYS A 114 -9.86 -14.28 -3.33
CA LYS A 114 -9.25 -15.43 -2.63
C LYS A 114 -7.76 -15.48 -2.96
N ALA A 115 -6.92 -15.68 -1.96
CA ALA A 115 -5.50 -15.95 -2.14
C ALA A 115 -5.14 -17.33 -1.57
N TYR A 116 -4.49 -18.15 -2.38
CA TYR A 116 -3.79 -19.37 -1.98
C TYR A 116 -2.31 -19.03 -1.79
N VAL A 117 -1.80 -19.24 -0.59
CA VAL A 117 -0.46 -18.83 -0.19
C VAL A 117 0.30 -20.07 0.27
N ARG A 118 1.19 -20.57 -0.57
CA ARG A 118 2.04 -21.72 -0.25
C ARG A 118 3.22 -21.26 0.57
N LEU A 119 3.47 -21.89 1.71
CA LEU A 119 4.62 -21.60 2.57
C LEU A 119 5.89 -22.30 2.07
N THR A 120 7.05 -21.88 2.58
CA THR A 120 8.28 -22.67 2.44
C THR A 120 8.21 -23.89 3.34
N SER A 121 9.01 -24.91 3.04
CA SER A 121 9.09 -26.15 3.84
C SER A 121 9.55 -25.94 5.28
N ASP A 122 10.12 -24.77 5.60
CA ASP A 122 10.60 -24.42 6.94
C ASP A 122 9.45 -24.17 7.93
N TYR A 123 8.23 -23.96 7.42
CA TYR A 123 7.04 -23.63 8.21
C TYR A 123 5.92 -24.62 7.91
N ASP A 124 5.27 -25.11 8.96
CA ASP A 124 4.05 -25.90 8.84
C ASP A 124 2.81 -25.00 8.85
N ALA A 125 2.00 -25.08 7.79
CA ALA A 125 0.75 -24.34 7.70
C ALA A 125 -0.27 -24.77 8.75
N LEU A 126 -0.23 -26.01 9.25
CA LEU A 126 -1.15 -26.48 10.28
C LEU A 126 -0.97 -25.70 11.59
N ASP A 127 0.28 -25.55 12.03
CA ASP A 127 0.62 -24.82 13.26
C ASP A 127 0.26 -23.34 13.17
N VAL A 128 0.54 -22.74 12.02
CA VAL A 128 0.20 -21.34 11.75
C VAL A 128 -1.32 -21.16 11.72
N ALA A 129 -2.06 -22.08 11.08
CA ALA A 129 -3.50 -22.06 11.03
C ALA A 129 -4.12 -22.21 12.42
N ASN A 130 -3.61 -23.12 13.25
CA ASN A 130 -4.08 -23.30 14.63
C ASN A 130 -3.87 -22.03 15.46
N LYS A 131 -2.75 -21.34 15.28
CA LYS A 131 -2.51 -20.03 15.91
C LYS A 131 -3.53 -18.99 15.45
N LEU A 132 -3.87 -18.96 14.17
CA LEU A 132 -4.88 -18.04 13.62
C LEU A 132 -6.29 -18.34 14.12
N ILE A 133 -6.70 -19.61 14.08
CA ILE A 133 -8.02 -20.07 14.50
C ILE A 133 -8.21 -19.81 16.01
N ARG A 134 -7.20 -20.13 16.84
CA ARG A 134 -7.23 -19.85 18.28
C ARG A 134 -7.34 -18.36 18.57
N LEU A 135 -6.60 -17.50 17.87
CA LEU A 135 -6.67 -16.04 18.05
C LEU A 135 -8.02 -15.47 17.62
N ALA A 136 -8.63 -16.01 16.56
CA ALA A 136 -9.98 -15.63 16.15
C ALA A 136 -11.03 -16.03 17.19
N PHE A 137 -10.93 -17.25 17.74
CA PHE A 137 -11.81 -17.75 18.79
C PHE A 137 -11.70 -16.93 20.08
N LEU A 138 -10.46 -16.65 20.52
CA LEU A 138 -10.20 -15.89 21.75
C LEU A 138 -10.66 -14.43 21.65
N LYS A 139 -10.58 -13.81 20.47
CA LYS A 139 -11.07 -12.43 20.25
C LYS A 139 -12.58 -12.33 20.33
N ILE A 140 -13.31 -13.34 19.86
CA ILE A 140 -14.78 -13.37 19.97
C ILE A 140 -15.17 -13.60 21.43
N THR A 141 -14.58 -14.60 22.09
CA THR A 141 -14.92 -14.92 23.47
C THR A 141 -14.53 -13.81 24.44
N GLN A 142 -13.35 -13.19 24.31
CA GLN A 142 -12.99 -12.04 25.16
C GLN A 142 -13.91 -10.84 24.94
N ARG A 143 -14.35 -10.57 23.71
CA ARG A 143 -15.26 -9.45 23.43
C ARG A 143 -16.66 -9.70 24.00
N VAL A 144 -17.20 -10.91 23.83
CA VAL A 144 -18.53 -11.25 24.37
C VAL A 144 -18.46 -11.36 25.91
N PHE A 145 -17.39 -11.94 26.44
CA PHE A 145 -17.12 -12.04 27.87
C PHE A 145 -16.94 -10.67 28.53
N TRP A 146 -16.20 -9.73 27.91
CA TRP A 146 -16.10 -8.35 28.40
C TRP A 146 -17.45 -7.64 28.40
N HIS A 147 -18.27 -7.82 27.36
CA HIS A 147 -19.62 -7.24 27.34
C HIS A 147 -20.52 -7.81 28.45
N VAL A 148 -20.42 -9.10 28.75
CA VAL A 148 -21.16 -9.75 29.85
C VAL A 148 -20.60 -9.30 31.20
N LEU A 149 -19.28 -9.32 31.40
CA LEU A 149 -18.61 -8.86 32.62
C LEU A 149 -18.86 -7.39 32.91
N ILE A 150 -18.84 -6.50 31.90
CA ILE A 150 -19.17 -5.09 32.09
C ILE A 150 -20.61 -4.94 32.59
N LYS A 151 -21.56 -5.69 32.02
CA LYS A 151 -22.94 -5.68 32.51
C LYS A 151 -23.04 -6.19 33.96
N TYR A 152 -22.33 -7.25 34.31
CA TYR A 152 -22.31 -7.78 35.67
C TYR A 152 -21.61 -6.83 36.65
N TRP A 153 -20.50 -6.21 36.25
CA TRP A 153 -19.72 -5.29 37.08
C TRP A 153 -20.46 -3.97 37.35
N VAL A 154 -21.08 -3.38 36.31
CA VAL A 154 -21.94 -2.18 36.47
C VAL A 154 -23.13 -2.49 37.38
N HIS A 155 -23.69 -3.70 37.30
CA HIS A 155 -24.81 -4.11 38.17
C HIS A 155 -24.38 -4.29 39.64
N VAL A 156 -23.20 -4.87 39.88
CA VAL A 156 -22.64 -5.04 41.23
C VAL A 156 -22.26 -3.70 41.86
N GLU A 157 -21.66 -2.78 41.09
CA GLU A 157 -21.30 -1.45 41.58
C GLU A 157 -22.54 -0.58 41.91
N TYR A 158 -23.66 -0.82 41.22
CA TYR A 158 -24.94 -0.16 41.51
C TYR A 158 -25.56 -0.65 42.83
N LEU A 159 -25.38 -1.94 43.14
CA LEU A 159 -25.84 -2.55 44.38
C LEU A 159 -25.00 -2.08 45.58
N GLU A 160 -23.66 -2.06 45.49
CA GLU A 160 -22.81 -1.57 46.60
C GLU A 160 -23.07 -0.10 46.97
N LYS A 161 -23.37 0.77 45.99
CA LYS A 161 -23.72 2.18 46.26
C LYS A 161 -25.08 2.37 46.93
N SER A 162 -25.99 1.39 46.84
CA SER A 162 -27.32 1.45 47.46
C SER A 162 -27.37 0.88 48.88
N TYR A 163 -26.33 0.15 49.32
CA TYR A 163 -26.22 -0.35 50.70
C TYR A 163 -25.38 0.54 51.64
N PHE A 164 -24.67 1.57 51.14
CA PHE A 164 -23.79 2.44 51.93
C PHE A 164 -24.41 3.81 52.30
N THR A 165 -25.68 4.06 51.95
CA THR A 165 -26.40 5.32 52.25
C THR A 165 -27.53 5.16 53.28
N SER A 166 -27.48 4.13 54.12
CA SER A 166 -28.35 3.96 55.30
C SER A 166 -27.54 4.03 56.59
#